data_AF-A0A7X7A502-F1
#
_entry.id   AF-A0A7X7A502-F1
#
_cell.length_a   1.000
_cell.length_b   1.000
_cell.length_c   1.000
_cell.angle_alpha   90.00
_cell.angle_beta   90.00
_cell.angle_gamma   90.00
#
_symmetry.space_group_name_H-M   'P 1'
#
loop_
_entity.id
_entity.type
_entity.pdbx_description
1 polymer ?
#
loop_
_entity_poly.entity_id
_entity_poly.type
_entity_poly.pdbx_seq_one_letter_code
_entity_poly.pdbx_strand_id
1 'polypeptide(L)'
;MPAERIRTCAAEYDERLPLGERWTTCVDPYIHGTSLLVCPTSTDLRRGCAMTCHLSSVPARVIPRLHQTPMLFPSAFGARSALGHPGSAVARYSGGGNVAYADGHVAVAPSGPYHLVSV
;
A
#
# COMPACT_ATOMS: atom_id res chain seq x y z
N MET A 1 -3.34 -14.20 5.35
CA MET A 1 -3.25 -13.99 3.89
C MET A 1 -1.91 -14.58 3.45
N PRO A 2 -1.85 -15.59 2.56
CA PRO A 2 -0.58 -16.19 2.16
C PRO A 2 0.17 -15.23 1.23
N ALA A 3 1.44 -14.99 1.52
CA ALA A 3 2.35 -14.05 0.83
C ALA A 3 2.55 -14.30 -0.68
N GLU A 4 1.98 -15.37 -1.23
CA GLU A 4 2.08 -15.71 -2.66
C GLU A 4 1.36 -14.73 -3.59
N ARG A 5 0.28 -14.07 -3.15
CA ARG A 5 -0.57 -13.30 -4.07
C ARG A 5 -0.02 -11.92 -4.45
N ILE A 6 0.86 -11.33 -3.64
CA ILE A 6 1.57 -10.08 -3.98
C ILE A 6 2.71 -10.35 -4.97
N ARG A 7 3.27 -11.56 -4.97
CA ARG A 7 4.29 -11.96 -5.97
C ARG A 7 3.72 -12.03 -7.39
N THR A 8 2.45 -12.39 -7.56
CA THR A 8 1.81 -12.44 -8.89
C THR A 8 1.69 -11.05 -9.52
N CYS A 9 1.38 -10.04 -8.72
CA CYS A 9 1.35 -8.64 -9.12
C CYS A 9 2.75 -8.11 -9.48
N ALA A 10 3.80 -8.53 -8.76
CA ALA A 10 5.18 -8.17 -9.10
C ALA A 10 5.70 -8.93 -10.34
N ALA A 11 5.29 -10.17 -10.56
CA ALA A 11 5.68 -10.99 -11.72
C ALA A 11 5.13 -10.42 -13.05
N GLU A 12 3.95 -9.81 -13.03
CA GLU A 12 3.37 -9.09 -14.18
C GLU A 12 4.12 -7.79 -14.52
N TYR A 13 4.97 -7.31 -13.62
CA TYR A 13 5.75 -6.07 -13.75
C TYR A 13 7.26 -6.31 -13.68
N ASP A 14 7.77 -7.45 -14.18
CA ASP A 14 9.23 -7.74 -14.21
C ASP A 14 9.90 -7.71 -12.82
N GLU A 15 9.21 -8.30 -11.83
CA GLU A 15 9.59 -8.29 -10.40
C GLU A 15 9.61 -6.89 -9.77
N ARG A 16 8.92 -5.91 -10.37
CA ARG A 16 8.80 -4.55 -9.84
C ARG A 16 7.52 -4.37 -9.07
N LEU A 17 7.56 -3.46 -8.11
CA LEU A 17 6.35 -2.98 -7.46
C LEU A 17 5.46 -2.23 -8.47
N PRO A 18 4.14 -2.18 -8.23
CA PRO A 18 3.19 -1.62 -9.19
C PRO A 18 3.53 -0.19 -9.66
N LEU A 19 3.12 0.16 -10.88
CA LEU A 19 3.13 1.54 -11.35
C LEU A 19 2.18 2.38 -10.49
N GLY A 20 2.66 3.49 -9.93
CA GLY A 20 1.90 4.30 -8.98
C GLY A 20 0.58 4.84 -9.53
N GLU A 21 0.51 5.18 -10.82
CA GLU A 21 -0.74 5.60 -11.47
C GLU A 21 -1.76 4.47 -11.66
N ARG A 22 -1.32 3.21 -11.59
CA ARG A 22 -2.12 2.02 -11.94
C ARG A 22 -2.10 0.95 -10.85
N TRP A 23 -1.58 1.24 -9.66
CA TRP A 23 -1.37 0.23 -8.63
C TRP A 23 -2.66 -0.49 -8.25
N THR A 24 -3.81 0.19 -8.28
CA THR A 24 -5.10 -0.48 -8.04
C THR A 24 -5.47 -1.45 -9.14
N THR A 25 -5.14 -1.18 -10.41
CA THR A 25 -5.39 -2.13 -11.51
C THR A 25 -4.60 -3.42 -11.31
N CYS A 26 -3.40 -3.31 -10.73
CA CYS A 26 -2.57 -4.45 -10.42
C CYS A 26 -3.11 -5.24 -9.21
N VAL A 27 -3.67 -4.56 -8.21
CA VAL A 27 -4.10 -5.18 -6.95
C VAL A 27 -5.57 -5.64 -6.96
N ASP A 28 -6.45 -4.96 -7.70
CA ASP A 28 -7.90 -5.22 -7.78
C ASP A 28 -8.25 -6.68 -8.16
N PRO A 29 -7.56 -7.36 -9.09
CA PRO A 29 -7.84 -8.77 -9.41
C PRO A 29 -7.62 -9.73 -8.23
N TYR A 30 -6.75 -9.35 -7.28
CA TYR A 30 -6.36 -10.17 -6.15
C TYR A 30 -7.16 -9.86 -4.88
N ILE A 31 -7.95 -8.78 -4.90
CA ILE A 31 -8.83 -8.37 -3.81
C ILE A 31 -10.28 -8.67 -4.21
N HIS A 32 -10.89 -9.65 -3.56
CA HIS A 32 -12.31 -9.94 -3.77
C HIS A 32 -13.16 -8.88 -3.05
N GLY A 33 -13.61 -7.87 -3.79
CA GLY A 33 -14.44 -6.77 -3.31
C GLY A 33 -13.64 -5.48 -3.13
N THR A 34 -14.06 -4.41 -3.83
CA THR A 34 -13.43 -3.07 -3.75
C THR A 34 -13.50 -2.45 -2.36
N SER A 35 -14.37 -2.98 -1.48
CA SER A 35 -14.58 -2.56 -0.10
C SER A 35 -13.34 -2.65 0.79
N LEU A 36 -12.38 -3.54 0.49
CA LEU A 36 -11.15 -3.68 1.28
C LEU A 36 -10.19 -2.49 1.13
N LEU A 37 -10.28 -1.75 0.02
CA LEU A 37 -9.50 -0.53 -0.19
C LEU A 37 -10.33 0.74 0.03
N VAL A 38 -11.62 0.60 0.34
CA VAL A 38 -12.51 1.70 0.69
C VAL A 38 -12.57 1.81 2.21
N CYS A 39 -12.53 3.04 2.73
CA CYS A 39 -12.68 3.23 4.16
C CYS A 39 -14.18 3.15 4.53
N PRO A 40 -14.62 2.20 5.37
CA PRO A 40 -16.03 2.06 5.72
C PRO A 40 -16.58 3.25 6.52
N THR A 41 -15.70 4.03 7.18
CA THR A 41 -16.07 5.19 7.99
C THR A 41 -15.86 6.52 7.27
N SER A 42 -15.25 6.53 6.09
CA SER A 42 -15.06 7.74 5.28
C SER A 42 -15.68 7.50 3.90
N THR A 43 -17.01 7.62 3.85
CA THR A 43 -17.83 7.34 2.67
C THR A 43 -17.54 8.24 1.48
N ASP A 44 -16.91 9.39 1.71
CA ASP A 44 -16.56 10.37 0.67
C ASP A 44 -15.29 9.99 -0.10
N LEU A 45 -14.52 9.01 0.38
CA LEU A 45 -13.29 8.57 -0.26
C LEU A 45 -13.58 7.45 -1.25
N ARG A 46 -13.14 7.62 -2.51
CA ARG A 46 -13.18 6.50 -3.47
C ARG A 46 -12.28 5.35 -3.03
N ARG A 47 -11.16 5.65 -2.38
CA ARG A 47 -10.25 4.70 -1.73
C ARG A 47 -9.68 5.32 -0.46
N GLY A 48 -9.55 4.52 0.60
CA GLY A 48 -9.03 4.90 1.91
C GLY A 48 -7.53 4.64 2.09
N CYS A 49 -6.80 4.34 1.03
CA CYS A 49 -5.38 4.01 1.07
C CYS A 49 -4.61 4.62 -0.11
N ALA A 50 -3.30 4.74 0.05
CA ALA A 50 -2.37 5.20 -0.98
C ALA A 50 -1.14 4.31 -1.04
N MET A 51 -0.47 4.32 -2.19
CA MET A 51 0.82 3.68 -2.38
C MET A 51 1.96 4.67 -2.08
N THR A 52 3.04 4.17 -1.47
CA THR A 52 4.27 4.94 -1.29
C THR A 52 4.82 5.37 -2.65
N CYS A 53 4.90 6.68 -2.89
CA CYS A 53 5.29 7.23 -4.19
C CYS A 53 6.67 6.76 -4.67
N HIS A 54 7.66 6.68 -3.77
CA HIS A 54 9.04 6.28 -4.08
C HIS A 54 9.20 4.80 -4.43
N LEU A 55 8.16 3.98 -4.23
CA LEU A 55 8.19 2.55 -4.54
C LEU A 55 7.60 2.22 -5.90
N SER A 56 7.00 3.20 -6.59
CA SER A 56 6.43 3.00 -7.92
C SER A 56 7.46 2.44 -8.89
N SER A 57 7.19 1.28 -9.47
CA SER A 57 8.07 0.60 -10.43
C SER A 57 9.47 0.26 -9.94
N VAL A 58 9.72 0.31 -8.62
CA VAL A 58 11.00 -0.10 -8.05
C VAL A 58 11.09 -1.63 -8.08
N PRO A 59 12.21 -2.23 -8.56
CA PRO A 59 12.42 -3.67 -8.47
C PRO A 59 12.41 -4.13 -7.01
N ALA A 60 11.62 -5.15 -6.67
CA ALA A 60 11.52 -5.62 -5.29
C ALA A 60 12.89 -6.07 -4.74
N ARG A 61 13.75 -6.64 -5.60
CA ARG A 61 15.11 -7.08 -5.26
C ARG A 61 16.06 -5.99 -4.79
N VAL A 62 15.81 -4.71 -5.12
CA VAL A 62 16.68 -3.59 -4.72
C VAL A 62 16.17 -2.86 -3.49
N ILE A 63 14.99 -3.21 -2.97
CA ILE A 63 14.42 -2.56 -1.79
C ILE A 63 15.03 -3.21 -0.54
N PRO A 64 15.84 -2.47 0.25
CA PRO A 64 16.35 -3.00 1.50
C PRO A 64 15.21 -3.20 2.50
N ARG A 65 15.32 -4.25 3.32
CA ARG A 65 14.39 -4.52 4.43
C ARG A 65 12.92 -4.47 4.02
N LEU A 66 12.52 -5.29 3.03
CA LEU A 66 11.14 -5.35 2.53
C LEU A 66 10.05 -5.41 3.62
N HIS A 67 10.33 -6.12 4.71
CA HIS A 67 9.45 -6.25 5.89
C HIS A 67 9.33 -4.97 6.76
N GLN A 68 10.08 -3.92 6.48
CA GLN A 68 9.99 -2.62 7.17
C GLN A 68 9.58 -1.49 6.24
N THR A 69 9.47 -1.76 4.94
CA THR A 69 9.19 -0.76 3.91
C THR A 69 7.68 -0.70 3.64
N PRO A 70 6.97 0.37 4.06
CA PRO A 70 5.54 0.52 3.83
C PRO A 70 5.26 0.69 2.33
N MET A 71 4.43 -0.19 1.77
CA MET A 71 4.00 -0.14 0.38
C MET A 71 2.63 0.52 0.23
N LEU A 72 1.64 0.08 1.01
CA LEU A 72 0.30 0.68 1.07
C LEU A 72 0.01 1.15 2.49
N PHE A 73 -0.52 2.36 2.61
CA PHE A 73 -0.87 2.95 3.90
C PHE A 73 -2.25 3.60 3.83
N PRO A 74 -2.99 3.69 4.96
CA PRO A 74 -4.27 4.38 5.00
C PRO A 74 -4.07 5.87 4.75
N SER A 75 -4.88 6.46 3.88
CA SER A 75 -4.74 7.87 3.48
C SER A 75 -6.09 8.58 3.46
N ALA A 76 -6.04 9.92 3.37
CA ALA A 76 -7.21 10.76 3.15
C ALA A 76 -7.29 11.31 1.71
N PHE A 77 -6.40 10.87 0.81
CA PHE A 77 -6.30 11.45 -0.52
C PHE A 77 -7.49 11.14 -1.42
N GLY A 78 -8.19 10.02 -1.17
CA GLY A 78 -9.46 9.71 -1.84
C GLY A 78 -9.39 9.39 -3.33
N ALA A 79 -8.21 9.45 -3.96
CA ALA A 79 -8.01 9.14 -5.37
C ALA A 79 -7.98 7.62 -5.63
N ARG A 80 -8.33 7.21 -6.85
CA ARG A 80 -8.38 5.79 -7.25
C ARG A 80 -7.02 5.10 -7.06
N SER A 81 -5.95 5.66 -7.62
CA SER A 81 -4.57 5.20 -7.44
C SER A 81 -3.77 6.26 -6.68
N ALA A 82 -4.17 6.56 -5.45
CA ALA A 82 -3.51 7.59 -4.67
C ALA A 82 -2.04 7.23 -4.42
N LEU A 83 -1.16 8.22 -4.52
CA LEU A 83 0.26 8.13 -4.16
C LEU A 83 0.56 9.11 -3.03
N GLY A 84 1.53 8.77 -2.18
CA GLY A 84 2.04 9.73 -1.22
C GLY A 84 3.20 9.20 -0.39
N HIS A 85 3.65 10.04 0.55
CA HIS A 85 4.63 9.65 1.55
C HIS A 85 3.92 8.89 2.68
N PRO A 86 4.47 7.76 3.17
CA PRO A 86 3.82 6.99 4.22
C PRO A 86 3.72 7.78 5.54
N GLY A 87 4.53 8.82 5.70
CA GLY A 87 4.37 9.78 6.80
C GLY A 87 3.07 10.60 6.78
N SER A 88 2.30 10.58 5.70
CA SER A 88 0.96 11.17 5.60
C SER A 88 -0.15 10.18 5.98
N ALA A 89 0.19 9.05 6.58
CA ALA A 89 -0.78 8.06 6.98
C ALA A 89 -1.74 8.57 8.06
N VAL A 90 -3.00 8.17 7.94
CA VAL A 90 -4.06 8.53 8.87
C VAL A 90 -4.49 7.31 9.67
N ALA A 91 -4.50 7.40 11.00
CA ALA A 91 -5.19 6.38 11.80
C ALA A 91 -6.69 6.54 11.59
N ARG A 92 -7.36 5.43 11.26
CA ARG A 92 -8.81 5.39 11.05
C ARG A 92 -9.54 4.63 12.15
N TYR A 93 -8.81 3.93 13.02
CA TYR A 93 -9.33 3.16 14.14
C TYR A 93 -8.55 3.48 15.42
N SER A 94 -9.15 3.24 16.59
CA SER A 94 -8.55 3.49 17.91
C SER A 94 -7.22 2.75 18.15
N GLY A 95 -6.92 1.73 17.34
CA GLY A 95 -5.65 0.98 17.35
C GLY A 95 -4.65 1.36 16.25
N GLY A 96 -4.95 2.33 15.38
CA GLY A 96 -4.08 2.74 14.27
C GLY A 96 -4.66 2.44 12.88
N GLY A 97 -3.77 2.18 11.93
CA GLY A 97 -4.09 1.91 10.53
C GLY A 97 -3.39 0.65 10.00
N ASN A 98 -4.07 -0.10 9.14
CA ASN A 98 -3.46 -1.27 8.49
C ASN A 98 -2.47 -0.81 7.42
N VAL A 99 -1.19 -1.17 7.57
CA VAL A 99 -0.12 -0.89 6.63
C VAL A 99 0.31 -2.20 5.98
N ALA A 100 0.38 -2.23 4.66
CA ALA A 100 0.94 -3.35 3.90
C ALA A 100 2.39 -3.03 3.54
N TYR A 101 3.29 -3.99 3.77
CA TYR A 101 4.73 -3.85 3.55
C TYR A 101 5.15 -4.50 2.22
N ALA A 102 6.35 -4.16 1.76
CA ALA A 102 6.86 -4.57 0.45
C ALA A 102 7.16 -6.09 0.35
N ASP A 103 7.29 -6.82 1.46
CA ASP A 103 7.36 -8.28 1.50
C ASP A 103 5.97 -8.96 1.48
N GLY A 104 4.90 -8.16 1.56
CA GLY A 104 3.52 -8.59 1.46
C GLY A 104 2.80 -8.91 2.78
N HIS A 105 3.43 -8.72 3.94
CA HIS A 105 2.69 -8.80 5.20
C HIS A 105 1.93 -7.51 5.50
N VAL A 106 0.97 -7.59 6.43
CA VAL A 106 0.17 -6.46 6.91
C VAL A 106 0.33 -6.36 8.42
N ALA A 107 0.55 -5.15 8.93
CA ALA A 107 0.56 -4.88 10.37
C ALA A 107 -0.32 -3.67 10.69
N VAL A 108 -0.82 -3.63 11.93
CA VAL A 108 -1.46 -2.43 12.47
C VAL A 108 -0.35 -1.52 12.94
N ALA A 109 -0.30 -0.30 12.40
CA ALA A 109 0.68 0.69 12.77
C ALA A 109 -0.01 1.95 13.35
N PRO A 110 0.55 2.57 14.40
CA PRO A 110 -0.04 3.74 15.04
C PRO A 110 -0.07 4.94 14.09
N SER A 111 -1.02 5.86 14.27
CA SER A 111 -1.00 7.16 13.56
C SER A 111 0.32 7.88 13.81
N GLY A 112 1.11 8.09 12.77
CA GLY A 112 2.37 8.82 12.86
C GLY A 112 3.21 8.74 11.58
N PRO A 113 4.30 9.51 11.50
CA PRO A 113 5.15 9.51 10.33
C PRO A 113 5.93 8.19 10.22
N TYR A 114 5.63 7.38 9.20
CA TYR A 114 6.47 6.22 8.90
C TYR A 114 7.75 6.67 8.18
N HIS A 115 8.90 6.25 8.72
CA HIS A 115 10.19 6.52 8.10
C HIS A 115 10.42 5.57 6.93
N LEU A 116 10.66 6.13 5.75
CA LEU A 116 11.28 5.37 4.66
C LEU A 116 12.72 5.10 5.06
N VAL A 117 13.13 3.83 5.05
CA VAL A 117 14.55 3.50 5.03
C VAL A 117 15.05 3.96 3.66
N SER A 118 15.98 4.91 3.63
CA SER A 118 16.57 5.41 2.38
C SER A 118 17.03 4.25 1.51
N VAL A 119 16.54 4.24 0.26
CA VAL A 119 16.93 3.30 -0.80
C VAL A 119 18.25 3.76 -1.39
#